data_AF-A0AAW9L247-F1
#
_entry.id   AF-A0AAW9L247-F1
#
_cell.length_a   1.000
_cell.length_b   1.000
_cell.length_c   1.000
_cell.angle_alpha   90.00
_cell.angle_beta   90.00
_cell.angle_gamma   90.00
#
_symmetry.space_group_name_H-M   'P 1'
#
loop_
_entity.id
_entity.type
_entity.pdbx_description
1 polymer ?
#
loop_
_entity_poly.entity_id
_entity_poly.type
_entity_poly.pdbx_seq_one_letter_code
_entity_poly.pdbx_strand_id
1 'polypeptide(L)'
;MATEATFTIPSDQFPLGTVFHQLPNVTVTLERLIPAQNVVIPYFWVRGTEVDDIESAFTEHPGVKAIRLVDSVEDEYLLRVEWALDYDDVLTVLAETEVPLIEATGTNQQWTFEIRGDDRSDIAVFQRRCRELDIPVTLTELHALTPVNTATEALLTDTQQEALVLAYERGYFESPARSRWKPLVRNSASHSRPSAPASEGDQARPREHALRPYSPILSGHLKPVCA
;
A
#
# COMPACT_ATOMS: atom_id res chain seq x y z
N MET A 1 14.12 -7.62 1.72
CA MET A 1 14.96 -6.57 1.10
C MET A 1 14.09 -5.34 1.05
N ALA A 2 14.59 -4.21 1.54
CA ALA A 2 13.81 -2.98 1.53
C ALA A 2 13.27 -2.71 0.13
N THR A 3 12.01 -2.31 0.07
CA THR A 3 11.27 -2.17 -1.19
C THR A 3 10.55 -0.84 -1.18
N GLU A 4 10.73 -0.07 -2.24
CA GLU A 4 10.01 1.18 -2.47
C GLU A 4 8.88 0.93 -3.45
N ALA A 5 7.75 1.58 -3.21
CA ALA A 5 6.59 1.48 -4.06
C ALA A 5 5.96 2.86 -4.24
N THR A 6 5.48 3.11 -5.45
CA THR A 6 4.74 4.32 -5.80
C THR A 6 3.30 3.95 -6.06
N PHE A 7 2.38 4.62 -5.38
CA PHE A 7 0.94 4.46 -5.55
C PHE A 7 0.31 5.76 -6.00
N THR A 8 -0.72 5.68 -6.84
CA THR A 8 -1.55 6.83 -7.19
C THR A 8 -2.98 6.67 -6.73
N ILE A 9 -3.61 7.80 -6.41
CA ILE A 9 -5.01 7.91 -5.99
C ILE A 9 -5.60 9.12 -6.73
N PRO A 10 -6.86 9.10 -7.20
CA PRO A 10 -7.51 10.29 -7.75
C PRO A 10 -7.50 11.47 -6.77
N SER A 11 -7.43 12.69 -7.29
CA SER A 11 -7.30 13.90 -6.45
C SER A 11 -8.43 14.04 -5.43
N ASP A 12 -9.66 13.70 -5.80
CA ASP A 12 -10.88 13.79 -4.99
C ASP A 12 -11.04 12.64 -3.96
N GLN A 13 -10.19 11.63 -4.01
CA GLN A 13 -10.23 10.46 -3.11
C GLN A 13 -9.28 10.62 -1.90
N PHE A 14 -8.64 11.78 -1.74
CA PHE A 14 -7.77 12.08 -0.62
C PHE A 14 -8.22 13.38 0.08
N PRO A 15 -8.24 13.46 1.43
CA PRO A 15 -8.81 14.60 2.14
C PRO A 15 -8.24 15.97 1.75
N LEU A 16 -6.92 16.06 1.55
CA LEU A 16 -6.26 17.31 1.14
C LEU A 16 -6.53 17.67 -0.33
N GLY A 17 -7.13 16.78 -1.11
CA GLY A 17 -7.47 17.03 -2.50
C GLY A 17 -8.58 18.05 -2.71
N THR A 18 -9.35 18.37 -1.66
CA THR A 18 -10.39 19.39 -1.71
C THR A 18 -9.87 20.77 -2.11
N VAL A 19 -8.59 21.05 -1.83
CA VAL A 19 -7.92 22.31 -2.20
C VAL A 19 -7.93 22.56 -3.70
N PHE A 20 -7.87 21.51 -4.52
CA PHE A 20 -7.80 21.63 -5.98
C PHE A 20 -9.10 22.14 -6.62
N HIS A 21 -10.22 22.12 -5.90
CA HIS A 21 -11.46 22.74 -6.37
C HIS A 21 -11.37 24.26 -6.41
N GLN A 22 -10.71 24.85 -5.42
CA GLN A 22 -10.52 26.30 -5.34
C GLN A 22 -9.23 26.74 -6.04
N LEU A 23 -8.19 25.90 -5.94
CA LEU A 23 -6.83 26.18 -6.39
C LEU A 23 -6.33 25.07 -7.32
N PRO A 24 -6.79 24.99 -8.58
CA PRO A 24 -6.49 23.84 -9.46
C PRO A 24 -5.03 23.77 -9.93
N ASN A 25 -4.26 24.85 -9.78
CA ASN A 25 -2.88 24.94 -10.28
C ASN A 25 -1.82 24.75 -9.18
N VAL A 26 -2.24 24.52 -7.92
CA VAL A 26 -1.28 24.31 -6.83
C VAL A 26 -0.73 22.89 -6.83
N THR A 27 0.45 22.75 -6.27
CA THR A 27 1.02 21.46 -5.91
C THR A 27 1.04 21.34 -4.40
N VAL A 28 0.57 20.21 -3.88
CA VAL A 28 0.61 19.91 -2.44
C VAL A 28 1.65 18.82 -2.20
N THR A 29 2.56 19.02 -1.27
CA THR A 29 3.59 18.03 -0.92
C THR A 29 3.51 17.73 0.57
N LEU A 30 3.15 16.50 0.93
CA LEU A 30 3.17 16.00 2.29
C LEU A 30 4.61 15.59 2.66
N GLU A 31 5.10 16.09 3.79
CA GLU A 31 6.41 15.69 4.29
C GLU A 31 6.43 14.24 4.77
N ARG A 32 7.64 13.69 4.88
CA ARG A 32 7.90 12.33 5.33
C ARG A 32 7.16 12.01 6.64
N LEU A 33 6.37 10.94 6.61
CA LEU A 33 5.65 10.46 7.78
C LEU A 33 6.23 9.11 8.21
N ILE A 34 6.77 9.07 9.43
CA ILE A 34 7.10 7.81 10.11
C ILE A 34 5.99 7.59 11.15
N PRO A 35 5.13 6.58 10.98
CA PRO A 35 4.09 6.28 11.96
C PRO A 35 4.68 6.15 13.38
N ALA A 36 4.22 7.01 14.29
CA ALA A 36 4.47 6.93 15.72
C ALA A 36 3.12 7.04 16.44
N GLN A 37 2.93 6.23 17.48
CA GLN A 37 1.62 5.80 17.98
C GLN A 37 0.56 6.90 18.18
N ASN A 38 -0.68 6.53 17.83
CA ASN A 38 -1.99 7.13 18.16
C ASN A 38 -2.33 8.54 17.65
N VAL A 39 -1.42 9.27 16.99
CA VAL A 39 -1.80 10.51 16.27
C VAL A 39 -0.92 10.69 15.03
N VAL A 40 -1.55 11.04 13.90
CA VAL A 40 -0.88 11.43 12.66
C VAL A 40 -1.04 12.94 12.48
N ILE A 41 0.08 13.67 12.56
CA ILE A 41 0.13 15.12 12.41
C ILE A 41 1.21 15.50 11.39
N PRO A 42 0.95 15.33 10.09
CA PRO A 42 1.91 15.67 9.06
C PRO A 42 1.98 17.18 8.81
N TYR A 43 3.16 17.61 8.37
CA TYR A 43 3.38 18.90 7.74
C TYR A 43 3.26 18.73 6.23
N PHE A 44 2.78 19.77 5.55
CA PHE A 44 2.68 19.77 4.12
C PHE A 44 2.85 21.16 3.53
N TRP A 45 3.41 21.20 2.34
CA TRP A 45 3.63 22.40 1.57
C TRP A 45 2.52 22.55 0.53
N VAL A 46 2.03 23.77 0.34
CA VAL A 46 1.22 24.16 -0.82
C VAL A 46 2.01 25.19 -1.60
N ARG A 47 2.20 24.96 -2.90
CA ARG A 47 3.01 25.81 -3.78
C ARG A 47 2.26 26.19 -5.04
N GLY A 48 2.62 27.34 -5.63
CA GLY A 48 2.14 27.77 -6.95
C GLY A 48 0.88 28.64 -6.90
N THR A 49 0.64 29.31 -5.77
CA THR A 49 -0.41 30.33 -5.65
C THR A 49 -0.04 31.37 -4.61
N GLU A 50 -0.61 32.57 -4.73
CA GLU A 50 -0.56 33.60 -3.68
C GLU A 50 -2.00 33.88 -3.27
N VAL A 51 -2.34 33.54 -2.02
CA VAL A 51 -3.66 33.75 -1.41
C VAL A 51 -3.53 34.31 0.00
N ASP A 52 -4.48 35.17 0.37
CA ASP A 52 -4.52 35.79 1.70
C ASP A 52 -4.90 34.79 2.80
N ASP A 53 -5.71 33.78 2.48
CA ASP A 53 -6.17 32.75 3.41
C ASP A 53 -6.14 31.37 2.74
N ILE A 54 -5.01 30.69 2.88
CA ILE A 54 -4.81 29.34 2.35
C ILE A 54 -5.59 28.27 3.13
N GLU A 55 -5.91 28.50 4.41
CA GLU A 55 -6.65 27.53 5.22
C GLU A 55 -8.08 27.36 4.68
N SER A 56 -8.71 28.48 4.30
CA SER A 56 -10.05 28.50 3.68
C SER A 56 -10.13 27.83 2.31
N ALA A 57 -8.99 27.55 1.67
CA ALA A 57 -8.97 26.81 0.41
C ALA A 57 -9.30 25.32 0.60
N PHE A 58 -9.10 24.78 1.79
CA PHE A 58 -9.46 23.40 2.14
C PHE A 58 -10.91 23.33 2.59
N THR A 59 -11.66 22.37 2.04
CA THR A 59 -13.04 22.11 2.49
C THR A 59 -13.03 21.16 3.68
N GLU A 60 -13.98 21.32 4.60
CA GLU A 60 -14.18 20.38 5.71
C GLU A 60 -14.29 18.95 5.16
N HIS A 61 -13.50 18.03 5.72
CA HIS A 61 -13.44 16.65 5.31
C HIS A 61 -13.38 15.73 6.53
N PRO A 62 -14.15 14.62 6.60
CA PRO A 62 -14.18 13.73 7.78
C PRO A 62 -12.81 13.18 8.20
N GLY A 63 -11.91 12.96 7.23
CA GLY A 63 -10.52 12.53 7.47
C GLY A 63 -9.58 13.58 8.08
N VAL A 64 -10.02 14.84 8.19
CA VAL A 64 -9.20 15.97 8.66
C VAL A 64 -9.88 16.64 9.84
N LYS A 65 -9.19 16.70 10.98
CA LYS A 65 -9.69 17.36 12.19
C LYS A 65 -9.46 18.87 12.19
N ALA A 66 -8.27 19.27 11.75
CA ALA A 66 -7.88 20.67 11.69
C ALA A 66 -6.71 20.86 10.72
N ILE A 67 -6.68 21.99 10.03
CA ILE A 67 -5.54 22.47 9.25
C ILE A 67 -5.12 23.81 9.87
N ARG A 68 -3.82 24.04 9.99
CA ARG A 68 -3.25 25.29 10.49
C ARG A 68 -2.03 25.70 9.67
N LEU A 69 -1.98 26.96 9.26
CA LEU A 69 -0.82 27.62 8.68
C LEU A 69 0.28 27.75 9.74
N VAL A 70 1.46 27.27 9.40
CA VAL A 70 2.65 27.30 10.25
C VAL A 70 3.57 28.42 9.80
N ASP A 71 3.80 28.53 8.49
CA ASP A 71 4.66 29.55 7.89
C ASP A 71 4.25 29.81 6.43
N SER A 72 4.65 30.95 5.88
CA SER A 72 4.43 31.33 4.48
C SER A 72 5.58 32.18 3.96
N VAL A 73 6.11 31.81 2.79
CA VAL A 73 7.17 32.55 2.09
C VAL A 73 6.81 32.61 0.61
N GLU A 74 6.63 33.83 0.09
CA GLU A 74 6.22 34.06 -1.31
C GLU A 74 4.95 33.27 -1.67
N ASP A 75 5.00 32.38 -2.66
CA ASP A 75 3.90 31.53 -3.12
C ASP A 75 3.95 30.10 -2.52
N GLU A 76 4.67 29.94 -1.40
CA GLU A 76 4.81 28.69 -0.65
C GLU A 76 4.23 28.81 0.76
N TYR A 77 3.36 27.87 1.13
CA TYR A 77 2.72 27.79 2.44
C TYR A 77 3.05 26.47 3.12
N LEU A 78 3.59 26.54 4.34
CA LEU A 78 3.77 25.39 5.20
C LEU A 78 2.57 25.29 6.14
N LEU A 79 1.84 24.19 6.04
CA LEU A 79 0.69 23.88 6.88
C LEU A 79 0.94 22.61 7.70
N ARG A 80 0.21 22.51 8.80
CA ARG A 80 0.10 21.33 9.64
C ARG A 80 -1.35 20.85 9.60
N VAL A 81 -1.56 19.55 9.44
CA VAL A 81 -2.88 18.93 9.52
C VAL A 81 -2.95 17.96 10.69
N GLU A 82 -4.07 17.95 11.40
CA GLU A 82 -4.41 16.94 12.39
C GLU A 82 -5.33 15.90 11.76
N TRP A 83 -4.89 14.65 11.71
CA TRP A 83 -5.59 13.59 10.99
C TRP A 83 -6.63 12.86 11.86
N ALA A 84 -7.72 12.42 11.23
CA ALA A 84 -8.72 11.56 11.85
C ALA A 84 -8.37 10.08 11.58
N LEU A 85 -7.78 9.40 12.57
CA LEU A 85 -7.40 7.98 12.46
C LEU A 85 -8.59 7.01 12.38
N ASP A 86 -9.79 7.49 12.67
CA ASP A 86 -11.06 6.76 12.53
C ASP A 86 -11.64 6.85 11.11
N TYR A 87 -11.02 7.64 10.23
CA TYR A 87 -11.37 7.70 8.81
C TYR A 87 -10.48 6.75 8.01
N ASP A 88 -11.12 5.89 7.22
CA ASP A 88 -10.45 4.91 6.36
C ASP A 88 -9.84 5.61 5.14
N ASP A 89 -8.54 5.92 5.21
CA ASP A 89 -7.77 6.43 4.08
C ASP A 89 -6.34 5.90 4.03
N VAL A 90 -5.59 6.32 3.01
CA VAL A 90 -4.22 5.88 2.77
C VAL A 90 -3.27 6.19 3.92
N LEU A 91 -3.40 7.34 4.60
CA LEU A 91 -2.51 7.68 5.72
C LEU A 91 -2.86 6.85 6.96
N THR A 92 -4.15 6.60 7.20
CA THR A 92 -4.60 5.68 8.25
C THR A 92 -4.06 4.28 8.00
N VAL A 93 -4.13 3.76 6.77
CA VAL A 93 -3.56 2.44 6.44
C VAL A 93 -2.04 2.40 6.58
N LEU A 94 -1.32 3.45 6.18
CA LEU A 94 0.12 3.54 6.40
C LEU A 94 0.47 3.51 7.90
N ALA A 95 -0.31 4.21 8.72
CA ALA A 95 -0.16 4.18 10.16
C ALA A 95 -0.48 2.79 10.76
N GLU A 96 -1.55 2.13 10.33
CA GLU A 96 -1.94 0.78 10.77
C GLU A 96 -0.92 -0.30 10.41
N THR A 97 -0.36 -0.20 9.20
CA THR A 97 0.60 -1.18 8.68
C THR A 97 2.04 -0.86 9.03
N GLU A 98 2.26 0.22 9.78
CA GLU A 98 3.57 0.72 10.19
C GLU A 98 4.51 0.96 9.00
N VAL A 99 3.97 1.26 7.82
CA VAL A 99 4.74 1.51 6.60
C VAL A 99 5.08 3.00 6.50
N PRO A 100 6.37 3.38 6.50
CA PRO A 100 6.78 4.77 6.30
C PRO A 100 6.35 5.34 4.95
N LEU A 101 5.81 6.56 4.99
CA LEU A 101 5.66 7.42 3.82
C LEU A 101 6.98 8.17 3.59
N ILE A 102 7.58 8.02 2.41
CA ILE A 102 8.75 8.80 2.00
C ILE A 102 8.32 10.24 1.68
N GLU A 103 7.32 10.36 0.81
CA GLU A 103 6.78 11.61 0.28
C GLU A 103 5.37 11.35 -0.30
N ALA A 104 4.49 12.35 -0.25
CA ALA A 104 3.27 12.33 -1.05
C ALA A 104 3.09 13.65 -1.78
N THR A 105 2.82 13.61 -3.09
CA THR A 105 2.59 14.81 -3.90
C THR A 105 1.21 14.76 -4.55
N GLY A 106 0.44 15.82 -4.38
CA GLY A 106 -0.91 16.00 -4.90
C GLY A 106 -0.98 17.09 -5.96
N THR A 107 -1.76 16.82 -7.00
CA THR A 107 -2.18 17.78 -8.03
C THR A 107 -3.70 17.66 -8.24
N ASN A 108 -4.29 18.55 -9.04
CA ASN A 108 -5.71 18.49 -9.38
C ASN A 108 -6.14 17.19 -10.10
N GLN A 109 -5.21 16.39 -10.63
CA GLN A 109 -5.48 15.12 -11.29
C GLN A 109 -5.42 13.94 -10.32
N GLN A 110 -4.33 13.86 -9.55
CA GLN A 110 -4.03 12.71 -8.70
C GLN A 110 -3.05 13.06 -7.58
N TRP A 111 -3.05 12.19 -6.58
CA TRP A 111 -2.02 12.05 -5.57
C TRP A 111 -1.08 10.91 -5.90
N THR A 112 0.20 11.12 -5.65
CA THR A 112 1.27 10.13 -5.76
C THR A 112 1.88 9.94 -4.38
N PHE A 113 1.94 8.70 -3.90
CA PHE A 113 2.50 8.31 -2.62
C PHE A 113 3.71 7.41 -2.83
N GLU A 114 4.85 7.83 -2.30
CA GLU A 114 6.06 7.02 -2.26
C GLU A 114 6.22 6.43 -0.88
N ILE A 115 6.27 5.10 -0.78
CA ILE A 115 6.32 4.39 0.49
C ILE A 115 7.48 3.40 0.50
N ARG A 116 7.99 3.08 1.70
CA ARG A 116 9.09 2.12 1.86
C ARG A 116 8.71 1.02 2.83
N GLY A 117 8.72 -0.22 2.36
CA GLY A 117 8.67 -1.40 3.22
C GLY A 117 10.07 -1.92 3.55
N ASP A 118 10.21 -2.60 4.68
CA ASP A 118 11.42 -3.36 5.04
C ASP A 118 11.57 -4.59 4.13
N ASP A 119 10.43 -5.11 3.66
CA ASP A 119 10.37 -6.03 2.55
C ASP A 119 9.13 -5.88 1.67
N ARG A 120 9.08 -6.69 0.60
CA ARG A 120 7.98 -6.68 -0.36
C ARG A 120 6.64 -7.10 0.25
N SER A 121 6.66 -7.87 1.34
CA SER A 121 5.45 -8.31 2.02
C SER A 121 4.75 -7.16 2.74
N ASP A 122 5.47 -6.16 3.23
CA ASP A 122 4.90 -4.96 3.83
C ASP A 122 4.04 -4.19 2.81
N ILE A 123 4.59 -3.98 1.61
CA ILE A 123 3.86 -3.34 0.49
C ILE A 123 2.61 -4.16 0.11
N ALA A 124 2.71 -5.49 0.15
CA ALA A 124 1.57 -6.37 -0.14
C ALA A 124 0.51 -6.36 0.98
N VAL A 125 0.90 -6.17 2.23
CA VAL A 125 -0.02 -5.97 3.36
C VAL A 125 -0.73 -4.62 3.22
N PHE A 126 0.01 -3.54 2.98
CA PHE A 126 -0.53 -2.20 2.71
C PHE A 126 -1.56 -2.23 1.56
N GLN A 127 -1.18 -2.75 0.39
CA GLN A 127 -2.07 -2.79 -0.78
C GLN A 127 -3.34 -3.62 -0.51
N ARG A 128 -3.23 -4.68 0.29
CA ARG A 128 -4.38 -5.51 0.66
C ARG A 128 -5.31 -4.77 1.60
N ARG A 129 -4.78 -4.08 2.61
CA ARG A 129 -5.56 -3.27 3.56
C ARG A 129 -6.29 -2.13 2.84
N CYS A 130 -5.64 -1.43 1.91
CA CYS A 130 -6.31 -0.44 1.07
C CYS A 130 -7.50 -1.04 0.30
N ARG A 131 -7.33 -2.25 -0.26
CA ARG A 131 -8.43 -2.94 -0.97
C ARG A 131 -9.56 -3.37 -0.05
N GLU A 132 -9.26 -3.79 1.18
CA GLU A 132 -10.27 -4.18 2.18
C GLU A 132 -11.13 -3.01 2.64
N LEU A 133 -10.59 -1.79 2.59
CA LEU A 133 -11.25 -0.54 2.95
C LEU A 133 -11.78 0.22 1.72
N ASP A 134 -11.80 -0.40 0.54
CA ASP A 134 -12.24 0.21 -0.73
C ASP A 134 -11.51 1.52 -1.12
N ILE A 135 -10.26 1.69 -0.66
CA ILE A 135 -9.42 2.84 -1.02
C ILE A 135 -8.82 2.61 -2.43
N PRO A 136 -9.06 3.50 -3.41
CA PRO A 136 -8.75 3.26 -4.82
C PRO A 136 -7.27 3.52 -5.17
N VAL A 137 -6.36 2.78 -4.52
CA VAL A 137 -4.91 2.86 -4.79
C VAL A 137 -4.54 2.10 -6.07
N THR A 138 -3.70 2.72 -6.90
CA THR A 138 -3.09 2.09 -8.08
C THR A 138 -1.59 2.01 -7.91
N LEU A 139 -1.02 0.81 -7.92
CA LEU A 139 0.44 0.62 -7.90
C LEU A 139 1.02 1.00 -9.27
N THR A 140 1.89 2.00 -9.32
CA THR A 140 2.54 2.45 -10.56
C THR A 140 3.98 1.97 -10.66
N GLU A 141 4.71 1.94 -9.54
CA GLU A 141 6.12 1.53 -9.50
C GLU A 141 6.42 0.66 -8.27
N LEU A 142 7.36 -0.27 -8.42
CA LEU A 142 7.79 -1.16 -7.34
C LEU A 142 9.25 -1.57 -7.57
N HIS A 143 10.12 -1.15 -6.67
CA HIS A 143 11.57 -1.35 -6.80
C HIS A 143 12.17 -1.88 -5.51
N ALA A 144 12.88 -3.01 -5.59
CA ALA A 144 13.68 -3.47 -4.48
C ALA A 144 14.93 -2.59 -4.37
N LEU A 145 15.20 -2.05 -3.19
CA LEU A 145 16.43 -1.34 -2.90
C LEU A 145 17.56 -2.37 -2.87
N THR A 146 18.30 -2.46 -3.98
CA THR A 146 19.55 -3.19 -4.03
C THR A 146 20.53 -2.48 -3.09
N PRO A 147 21.13 -3.16 -2.10
CA PRO A 147 22.21 -2.55 -1.34
C PRO A 147 23.30 -2.15 -2.33
N VAL A 148 23.59 -0.85 -2.41
CA VAL A 148 24.70 -0.32 -3.20
C VAL A 148 25.98 -0.79 -2.53
N ASN A 149 26.41 -2.00 -2.87
CA ASN A 149 27.80 -2.40 -2.76
C ASN A 149 28.37 -2.37 -4.17
N THR A 150 29.19 -1.34 -4.41
CA THR A 150 30.06 -1.07 -5.57
C THR A 150 29.45 -0.31 -6.75
N ALA A 151 30.14 0.78 -7.08
CA ALA A 151 29.90 1.70 -8.20
C ALA A 151 30.20 1.06 -9.58
N THR A 152 29.68 -0.14 -9.86
CA THR A 152 29.99 -0.85 -11.12
C THR A 152 28.79 -1.54 -11.78
N GLU A 153 27.61 -1.62 -11.15
CA GLU A 153 26.48 -2.39 -11.71
C GLU A 153 25.25 -1.55 -12.14
N ALA A 154 25.47 -0.41 -12.81
CA ALA A 154 24.38 0.35 -13.45
C ALA A 154 24.63 0.63 -14.94
N LEU A 155 25.43 -0.19 -15.61
CA LEU A 155 25.53 -0.20 -17.06
C LEU A 155 25.26 -1.63 -17.52
N LEU A 156 24.06 -1.87 -18.05
CA LEU A 156 23.80 -3.09 -18.82
C LEU A 156 24.83 -3.14 -19.95
N THR A 157 25.44 -4.30 -20.16
CA THR A 157 26.23 -4.50 -21.38
C THR A 157 25.29 -4.48 -22.59
N ASP A 158 25.78 -4.08 -23.77
CA ASP A 158 24.97 -4.02 -25.01
C ASP A 158 24.21 -5.33 -25.26
N THR A 159 24.85 -6.47 -24.94
CA THR A 159 24.25 -7.81 -25.07
C THR A 159 23.11 -8.06 -24.09
N GLN A 160 23.16 -7.51 -22.87
CA GLN A 160 22.06 -7.61 -21.90
C GLN A 160 20.88 -6.71 -22.28
N GLN A 161 21.16 -5.52 -22.83
CA GLN A 161 20.14 -4.64 -23.38
C GLN A 161 19.45 -5.27 -24.59
N GLU A 162 20.20 -5.85 -25.53
CA GLU A 162 19.65 -6.61 -26.66
C GLU A 162 18.81 -7.80 -26.20
N ALA A 163 19.25 -8.53 -25.17
CA ALA A 163 18.49 -9.65 -24.62
C ALA A 163 17.15 -9.22 -24.00
N LEU A 164 17.11 -8.08 -23.31
CA LEU A 164 15.87 -7.51 -22.75
C LEU A 164 14.92 -7.01 -23.84
N VAL A 165 15.44 -6.32 -24.86
CA VAL A 165 14.64 -5.89 -26.02
C VAL A 165 14.05 -7.10 -26.74
N LEU A 166 14.86 -8.13 -26.97
CA LEU A 166 14.41 -9.35 -27.64
C LEU A 166 13.38 -10.12 -26.81
N ALA A 167 13.51 -10.13 -25.47
CA ALA A 167 12.52 -10.73 -24.58
C ALA A 167 11.19 -9.95 -24.60
N TYR A 168 11.24 -8.62 -24.67
CA TYR A 168 10.05 -7.78 -24.82
C TYR A 168 9.36 -8.03 -26.18
N GLU A 169 10.10 -7.99 -27.29
CA GLU A 169 9.56 -8.25 -28.63
C GLU A 169 8.94 -9.65 -28.77
N ARG A 170 9.45 -10.62 -28.00
CA ARG A 170 8.94 -12.01 -28.00
C ARG A 170 7.78 -12.22 -27.01
N GLY A 171 7.27 -11.16 -26.39
CA GLY A 171 6.12 -11.21 -25.49
C GLY A 171 6.41 -11.93 -24.17
N TYR A 172 7.68 -12.06 -23.76
CA TYR A 172 8.07 -12.81 -22.56
C TYR A 172 7.60 -12.17 -21.25
N PHE A 173 7.24 -10.88 -21.29
CA PHE A 173 6.72 -10.11 -20.16
C PHE A 173 5.21 -9.84 -20.22
N GLU A 174 4.52 -10.34 -21.25
CA GLU A 174 3.05 -10.26 -21.29
C GLU A 174 2.46 -11.27 -20.29
N SER A 175 1.78 -10.77 -19.25
CA SER A 175 1.14 -11.62 -18.24
C SER A 175 -0.02 -12.43 -18.84
N PRO A 176 -0.17 -13.73 -18.53
CA PRO A 176 -1.26 -14.54 -19.04
C PRO A 176 -2.55 -14.29 -18.27
N ALA A 177 -3.16 -13.11 -18.45
CA ALA A 177 -4.52 -12.84 -17.97
C ALA A 177 -5.54 -13.41 -18.97
N ARG A 178 -5.60 -14.74 -19.12
CA ARG A 178 -6.79 -15.42 -19.70
C ARG A 178 -6.88 -16.90 -19.36
N SER A 179 -6.96 -17.24 -18.07
CA SER A 179 -7.55 -18.51 -17.65
C SER A 179 -9.06 -18.45 -17.84
N ARG A 180 -9.51 -18.57 -19.09
CA ARG A 180 -10.89 -18.97 -19.41
C ARG A 180 -11.03 -20.45 -19.01
N TRP A 181 -11.51 -20.67 -17.79
CA TRP A 181 -12.05 -21.94 -17.34
C TRP A 181 -13.10 -22.45 -18.34
N LYS A 182 -12.93 -23.66 -18.87
CA LYS A 182 -14.00 -24.64 -19.18
C LYS A 182 -13.39 -26.00 -19.54
N PRO A 183 -14.14 -27.10 -19.36
CA PRO A 183 -13.73 -28.23 -18.54
C PRO A 183 -13.24 -29.42 -19.36
N LEU A 184 -12.47 -30.28 -18.69
CA LEU A 184 -12.06 -31.58 -19.20
C LEU A 184 -13.29 -32.50 -19.30
N VAL A 185 -13.86 -32.63 -20.50
CA VAL A 185 -14.82 -33.69 -20.81
C VAL A 185 -14.03 -34.97 -21.04
N ARG A 186 -14.07 -35.86 -20.05
CA ARG A 186 -13.54 -37.22 -20.14
C ARG A 186 -14.48 -38.04 -21.03
N ASN A 187 -14.07 -38.31 -22.26
CA ASN A 187 -14.79 -39.30 -23.08
C ASN A 187 -14.25 -40.71 -22.80
N SER A 188 -15.20 -41.61 -22.60
CA SER A 188 -15.03 -43.03 -22.24
C SER A 188 -15.10 -43.95 -23.47
N ALA A 189 -14.56 -45.17 -23.29
CA ALA A 189 -14.60 -46.37 -24.16
C ALA A 189 -13.39 -46.50 -25.11
N SER A 190 -12.72 -47.66 -25.28
CA SER A 190 -12.92 -49.05 -24.81
C SER A 190 -11.69 -49.89 -25.22
N HIS A 191 -11.58 -51.13 -24.69
CA HIS A 191 -10.66 -52.25 -25.05
C HIS A 191 -9.25 -52.19 -24.40
N SER A 192 -8.73 -53.16 -23.64
CA SER A 192 -9.11 -54.55 -23.29
C SER A 192 -8.37 -54.98 -22.00
N ARG A 193 -9.00 -55.85 -21.19
CA ARG A 193 -8.40 -56.66 -20.10
C ARG A 193 -7.54 -57.81 -20.70
N PRO A 194 -6.59 -58.48 -19.99
CA PRO A 194 -6.75 -59.20 -18.69
C PRO A 194 -5.56 -58.97 -17.71
N SER A 195 -5.39 -59.47 -16.48
CA SER A 195 -6.10 -60.30 -15.49
C SER A 195 -5.42 -60.03 -14.12
N ALA A 196 -6.15 -60.19 -13.02
CA ALA A 196 -5.63 -60.20 -11.63
C ALA A 196 -5.12 -61.61 -11.24
N PRO A 197 -4.49 -61.86 -10.06
CA PRO A 197 -5.13 -61.77 -8.72
C PRO A 197 -4.25 -61.11 -7.63
N ALA A 198 -4.81 -60.29 -6.73
CA ALA A 198 -5.36 -60.59 -5.39
C ALA A 198 -4.33 -60.74 -4.24
N SER A 199 -4.39 -59.80 -3.29
CA SER A 199 -4.24 -59.95 -1.81
C SER A 199 -4.21 -58.51 -1.23
N GLU A 200 -5.17 -58.03 -0.44
CA GLU A 200 -5.64 -58.43 0.90
C GLU A 200 -4.91 -57.67 2.03
N GLY A 201 -5.70 -57.03 2.90
CA GLY A 201 -5.29 -56.35 4.14
C GLY A 201 -4.79 -54.90 3.94
N ASP A 202 -5.07 -53.91 4.79
CA ASP A 202 -5.75 -53.91 6.07
C ASP A 202 -6.06 -52.44 6.45
N GLN A 203 -7.00 -52.28 7.35
CA GLN A 203 -7.58 -51.07 7.90
C GLN A 203 -6.57 -50.23 8.72
N ALA A 204 -6.71 -48.90 8.68
CA ALA A 204 -6.84 -48.05 9.89
C ALA A 204 -6.78 -46.55 9.55
N ARG A 205 -7.92 -45.87 9.71
CA ARG A 205 -8.00 -44.47 10.21
C ARG A 205 -8.33 -44.55 11.72
N PRO A 206 -8.48 -43.43 12.43
CA PRO A 206 -7.57 -42.30 12.67
C PRO A 206 -7.42 -42.09 14.20
N ARG A 207 -6.56 -41.17 14.66
CA ARG A 207 -6.74 -40.57 15.99
C ARG A 207 -6.56 -39.05 15.93
N GLU A 208 -7.71 -38.39 15.98
CA GLU A 208 -7.87 -37.05 16.53
C GLU A 208 -7.46 -37.08 18.02
N HIS A 209 -6.80 -36.02 18.49
CA HIS A 209 -6.93 -35.62 19.89
C HIS A 209 -7.04 -34.11 19.99
N ALA A 210 -8.13 -33.72 20.63
CA ALA A 210 -8.63 -32.37 20.75
C ALA A 210 -7.83 -31.50 21.72
N LEU A 211 -7.86 -30.20 21.40
CA LEU A 211 -7.98 -29.02 22.26
C LEU A 211 -8.21 -29.30 23.76
N ARG A 212 -7.48 -28.54 24.60
CA ARG A 212 -8.11 -27.88 25.75
C ARG A 212 -7.60 -26.45 25.95
N PRO A 213 -8.47 -25.55 26.45
CA PRO A 213 -8.22 -24.12 26.63
C PRO A 213 -7.70 -23.81 28.04
N TYR A 214 -7.08 -22.65 28.23
CA TYR A 214 -7.01 -22.00 29.54
C TYR A 214 -7.09 -20.47 29.39
N SER A 215 -7.93 -19.89 30.23
CA SER A 215 -8.21 -18.46 30.50
C SER A 215 -8.60 -18.42 32.00
N PRO A 216 -8.83 -17.29 32.69
CA PRO A 216 -8.12 -16.00 32.76
C PRO A 216 -7.87 -15.56 34.26
N ILE A 217 -7.56 -14.26 34.45
CA ILE A 217 -7.86 -13.37 35.62
C ILE A 217 -6.75 -13.10 36.66
N LEU A 218 -6.37 -11.82 36.79
CA LEU A 218 -6.42 -10.96 38.02
C LEU A 218 -5.79 -9.59 37.68
N SER A 219 -6.57 -8.53 37.43
CA SER A 219 -7.03 -7.53 38.41
C SER A 219 -5.94 -7.01 39.35
N GLY A 220 -5.49 -5.78 39.09
CA GLY A 220 -4.72 -4.93 40.00
C GLY A 220 -5.21 -3.49 39.88
N HIS A 221 -5.89 -3.02 40.92
CA HIS A 221 -6.64 -1.77 41.04
C HIS A 221 -5.84 -0.80 41.95
N LEU A 222 -6.07 0.51 41.80
CA LEU A 222 -5.63 1.69 42.61
C LEU A 222 -4.23 2.27 42.30
N LYS A 223 -3.99 3.59 42.21
CA LYS A 223 -4.76 4.85 42.41
C LYS A 223 -3.96 6.03 41.79
N PRO A 224 -4.55 7.24 41.64
CA PRO A 224 -3.91 8.41 41.03
C PRO A 224 -3.12 9.24 42.06
N VAL A 225 -2.15 10.03 41.58
CA VAL A 225 -1.53 11.12 42.32
C VAL A 225 -1.57 12.38 41.45
N CYS A 226 -2.37 13.36 41.87
CA CYS A 226 -2.19 14.76 41.52
C CYS A 226 -1.32 15.42 42.59
N ALA A 227 -0.38 16.25 42.16
CA ALA A 227 0.01 17.50 42.79
C ALA A 227 0.59 18.40 41.69
#